data_AF-A0A918M1Z2-F1
#
_entry.id   AF-A0A918M1Z2-F1
#
_cell.length_a   1.000
_cell.length_b   1.000
_cell.length_c   1.000
_cell.angle_alpha   90.00
_cell.angle_beta   90.00
_cell.angle_gamma   90.00
#
_symmetry.space_group_name_H-M   'P 1'
#
loop_
_entity.id
_entity.type
_entity.pdbx_description
1 polymer ?
#
loop_
_entity_poly.entity_id
_entity_poly.type
_entity_poly.pdbx_seq_one_letter_code
_entity_poly.pdbx_strand_id
1 'polypeptide(L)'
;MAAEEKTLDLLRTVEARRRRAEHGWAVDAVLTPVKQRVLNLADRGLLELADREERAALSAWEGRPVRWAARLAPDGHDLLLYAASRPRHTPPAPADSPGPGRRRIELCLSQMAALWQAVGLGARLRRPLADGLTDQVRTACCDHRVKRWVLHLTDDQIRSVAYVFWLHKTTGSALEANRFARDTGITHRPAPARRTAIPESAPLLHRPPSAAPDHHT
;
A
#
# COMPACT_ATOMS: atom_id res chain seq x y z
N MET A 1 13.18 15.01 1.28
CA MET A 1 14.38 14.34 1.82
C MET A 1 14.28 14.02 3.31
N ALA A 2 14.55 14.93 4.27
CA ALA A 2 14.63 14.56 5.70
C ALA A 2 13.31 14.06 6.34
N ALA A 3 12.15 14.54 5.87
CA ALA A 3 10.85 14.09 6.38
C ALA A 3 10.40 12.74 5.78
N GLU A 4 10.82 12.45 4.54
CA GLU A 4 10.52 11.19 3.84
C GLU A 4 11.36 10.06 4.40
N GLU A 5 12.67 10.29 4.64
CA GLU A 5 13.52 9.28 5.26
C GLU A 5 13.04 8.94 6.67
N LYS A 6 12.63 9.94 7.46
CA LYS A 6 11.98 9.72 8.78
C LYS A 6 10.67 8.94 8.68
N THR A 7 9.94 9.06 7.57
CA THR A 7 8.72 8.27 7.33
C THR A 7 9.08 6.83 7.03
N LEU A 8 10.03 6.58 6.13
CA LEU A 8 10.51 5.24 5.79
C LEU A 8 11.11 4.54 7.01
N ASP A 9 11.88 5.24 7.83
CA ASP A 9 12.46 4.71 9.06
C ASP A 9 11.40 4.27 10.08
N LEU A 10 10.34 5.08 10.24
CA LEU A 10 9.21 4.71 11.10
C LEU A 10 8.45 3.48 10.57
N LEU A 11 8.23 3.40 9.25
CA LEU A 11 7.60 2.23 8.64
C LEU A 11 8.46 0.97 8.80
N ARG A 12 9.79 1.08 8.61
CA ARG A 12 10.75 -0.03 8.86
C ARG A 12 10.71 -0.47 10.32
N THR A 13 10.63 0.49 11.25
CA THR A 13 10.53 0.21 12.69
C THR A 13 9.25 -0.56 13.02
N VAL A 14 8.10 -0.12 12.51
CA VAL A 14 6.82 -0.81 12.72
C VAL A 14 6.86 -2.22 12.12
N GLU A 15 7.38 -2.40 10.91
CA GLU A 15 7.49 -3.72 10.27
C GLU A 15 8.44 -4.66 11.01
N ALA A 16 9.60 -4.17 11.45
CA ALA A 16 10.55 -4.97 12.23
C ALA A 16 9.94 -5.45 13.55
N ARG A 17 9.11 -4.63 14.20
CA ARG A 17 8.40 -5.00 15.43
C ARG A 17 7.26 -5.97 15.15
N ARG A 18 6.48 -5.73 14.11
CA ARG A 18 5.43 -6.64 13.62
C ARG A 18 5.97 -8.04 13.37
N ARG A 19 7.14 -8.17 12.76
CA ARG A 19 7.78 -9.47 12.47
C ARG A 19 8.28 -10.22 13.69
N ARG A 20 8.61 -9.51 14.77
CA ARG A 20 9.06 -10.10 16.04
C ARG A 20 7.88 -10.49 16.94
N ALA A 21 6.72 -9.87 16.73
CA ALA A 21 5.50 -10.17 17.44
C ALA A 21 4.76 -11.31 16.74
N GLU A 22 4.53 -12.40 17.46
CA GLU A 22 3.80 -13.58 16.95
C GLU A 22 2.36 -13.23 16.53
N HIS A 23 1.73 -12.27 17.20
CA HIS A 23 0.39 -11.78 16.87
C HIS A 23 0.37 -10.81 15.67
N GLY A 24 1.53 -10.48 15.07
CA GLY A 24 1.60 -9.70 13.84
C GLY A 24 1.22 -8.22 13.97
N TRP A 25 1.40 -7.62 15.16
CA TRP A 25 1.19 -6.19 15.43
C TRP A 25 2.38 -5.56 16.13
N ALA A 26 2.59 -4.25 15.95
CA ALA A 26 3.51 -3.48 16.77
C ALA A 26 2.73 -2.75 17.89
N VAL A 27 3.03 -3.04 19.15
CA VAL A 27 2.29 -2.58 20.34
C VAL A 27 2.88 -1.31 20.99
N ASP A 28 2.02 -0.61 21.74
CA ASP A 28 2.21 0.71 22.34
C ASP A 28 3.55 0.98 23.08
N ALA A 29 4.05 0.04 23.86
CA ALA A 29 5.21 0.22 24.74
C ALA A 29 6.47 0.71 23.98
N VAL A 30 6.60 0.32 22.72
CA VAL A 30 7.76 0.67 21.87
C VAL A 30 7.48 1.91 21.02
N LEU A 31 6.22 2.12 20.63
CA LEU A 31 5.83 3.17 19.70
C LEU A 31 5.38 4.47 20.38
N THR A 32 5.30 4.48 21.72
CA THR A 32 4.88 5.64 22.53
C THR A 32 5.63 6.94 22.18
N PRO A 33 6.96 6.96 22.02
CA PRO A 33 7.69 8.18 21.65
C PRO A 33 7.33 8.75 20.27
N VAL A 34 6.76 7.91 19.39
CA VAL A 34 6.42 8.26 18.00
C VAL A 34 4.91 8.23 17.73
N LYS A 35 4.09 8.19 18.77
CA LYS A 35 2.62 8.04 18.69
C LYS A 35 1.97 9.00 17.69
N GLN A 36 2.25 10.30 17.78
CA GLN A 36 1.64 11.29 16.87
C GLN A 36 2.02 11.05 15.40
N ARG A 37 3.25 10.60 15.14
CA ARG A 37 3.67 10.24 13.77
C ARG A 37 2.96 8.99 13.28
N VAL A 38 2.74 8.00 14.14
CA VAL A 38 1.99 6.79 13.77
C VAL A 38 0.54 7.13 13.45
N LEU A 39 -0.13 7.96 14.25
CA LEU A 39 -1.49 8.42 13.96
C LEU A 39 -1.55 9.18 12.62
N ASN A 40 -0.62 10.11 12.38
CA ASN A 40 -0.56 10.83 11.12
C ASN A 40 -0.31 9.92 9.91
N LEU A 41 0.47 8.84 10.06
CA LEU A 41 0.68 7.86 8.98
C LEU A 41 -0.55 6.96 8.78
N ALA A 42 -1.33 6.70 9.83
CA ALA A 42 -2.60 5.99 9.72
C ALA A 42 -3.66 6.83 8.99
N ASP A 43 -3.76 8.12 9.30
CA ASP A 43 -4.64 9.07 8.58
C ASP A 43 -4.25 9.22 7.11
N ARG A 44 -2.98 8.95 6.78
CA ARG A 44 -2.45 8.89 5.41
C ARG A 44 -2.57 7.51 4.77
N GLY A 45 -3.23 6.54 5.40
CA GLY A 45 -3.43 5.20 4.85
C GLY A 45 -2.15 4.35 4.74
N LEU A 46 -1.05 4.74 5.40
CA LEU A 46 0.21 4.00 5.38
C LEU A 46 0.31 2.99 6.53
N LEU A 47 -0.47 3.21 7.59
CA LEU A 47 -0.58 2.32 8.73
C LEU A 47 -2.06 2.00 8.99
N GLU A 48 -2.30 0.81 9.52
CA GLU A 48 -3.57 0.40 10.10
C GLU A 48 -3.43 0.41 11.62
N LEU A 49 -4.45 0.94 12.32
CA LEU A 49 -4.54 0.91 13.77
C LEU A 49 -5.49 -0.19 14.19
N ALA A 50 -5.09 -0.96 15.21
CA ALA A 50 -5.94 -1.99 15.79
C ALA A 50 -7.22 -1.35 16.33
N ASP A 51 -8.37 -1.96 16.02
CA ASP A 51 -9.66 -1.52 16.53
C ASP A 51 -9.86 -1.88 18.01
N ARG A 52 -11.08 -1.77 18.53
CA ARG A 52 -11.34 -2.08 19.94
C ARG A 52 -11.21 -3.58 20.24
N GLU A 53 -11.70 -4.44 19.36
CA GLU A 53 -11.71 -5.89 19.56
C GLU A 53 -10.33 -6.46 19.35
N GLU A 54 -9.62 -6.02 18.29
CA GLU A 54 -8.24 -6.39 18.04
C GLU A 54 -7.35 -5.99 19.22
N ARG A 55 -7.55 -4.80 19.82
CA ARG A 55 -6.81 -4.40 21.03
C ARG A 55 -7.15 -5.24 22.24
N ALA A 56 -8.40 -5.68 22.40
CA ALA A 56 -8.79 -6.55 23.51
C ALA A 56 -8.13 -7.93 23.38
N ALA A 57 -8.14 -8.51 22.17
CA ALA A 57 -7.46 -9.76 21.87
C ALA A 57 -5.95 -9.63 22.10
N LEU A 58 -5.33 -8.55 21.62
CA LEU A 58 -3.91 -8.27 21.85
C LEU A 58 -3.57 -8.09 23.33
N SER A 59 -4.47 -7.47 24.11
CA SER A 59 -4.27 -7.29 25.55
C SER A 59 -4.31 -8.63 26.30
N ALA A 60 -5.20 -9.52 25.90
CA ALA A 60 -5.26 -10.89 26.44
C ALA A 60 -3.99 -11.68 26.08
N TRP A 61 -3.47 -11.50 24.86
CA TRP A 61 -2.27 -12.17 24.37
C TRP A 61 -0.99 -11.69 25.07
N GLU A 62 -0.86 -10.38 25.28
CA GLU A 62 0.30 -9.76 25.92
C GLU A 62 0.27 -9.85 27.45
N GLY A 63 -0.84 -10.29 28.05
CA GLY A 63 -1.05 -10.31 29.50
C GLY A 63 -1.05 -8.90 30.14
N ARG A 64 -1.17 -7.84 29.33
CA ARG A 64 -1.20 -6.44 29.78
C ARG A 64 -2.10 -5.59 28.87
N PRO A 65 -2.65 -4.47 29.37
CA PRO A 65 -3.47 -3.59 28.55
C PRO A 65 -2.69 -2.99 27.37
N VAL A 66 -3.12 -3.30 26.14
CA VAL A 66 -2.60 -2.70 24.90
C VAL A 66 -3.45 -1.49 24.55
N ARG A 67 -2.91 -0.29 24.76
CA ARG A 67 -3.67 0.96 24.53
C ARG A 67 -3.88 1.24 23.06
N TRP A 68 -2.91 0.87 22.23
CA TRP A 68 -2.97 0.97 20.77
C TRP A 68 -1.93 0.04 20.15
N ALA A 69 -2.20 -0.40 18.93
CA ALA A 69 -1.28 -1.20 18.12
C ALA A 69 -1.39 -0.77 16.66
N ALA A 70 -0.31 -0.94 15.91
CA ALA A 70 -0.24 -0.57 14.51
C ALA A 70 0.43 -1.65 13.67
N ARG A 71 0.02 -1.76 12.40
CA ARG A 71 0.69 -2.55 11.36
C ARG A 71 0.72 -1.77 10.06
N LEU A 72 1.55 -2.20 9.12
CA LEU A 72 1.55 -1.59 7.79
C LEU A 72 0.21 -1.83 7.08
N ALA A 73 -0.37 -0.77 6.54
CA ALA A 73 -1.42 -0.87 5.54
C ALA A 73 -0.82 -1.38 4.21
N PRO A 74 -1.63 -1.86 3.25
CA PRO A 74 -1.15 -2.28 1.92
C PRO A 74 -0.25 -1.24 1.24
N ASP A 75 -0.68 0.03 1.21
CA ASP A 75 0.08 1.12 0.59
C ASP A 75 1.41 1.42 1.34
N GLY A 76 1.44 1.22 2.67
CA GLY A 76 2.66 1.36 3.48
C GLY A 76 3.65 0.22 3.29
N HIS A 77 3.16 -0.99 3.09
CA HIS A 77 3.97 -2.16 2.75
C HIS A 77 4.60 -2.00 1.36
N ASP A 78 3.82 -1.60 0.38
CA ASP A 78 4.29 -1.42 -0.99
C ASP A 78 5.28 -0.26 -1.10
N LEU A 79 5.10 0.79 -0.29
CA LEU A 79 6.07 1.88 -0.16
C LEU A 79 7.43 1.39 0.36
N LEU A 80 7.45 0.54 1.41
CA LEU A 80 8.70 -0.04 1.90
C LEU A 80 9.36 -0.96 0.88
N LEU A 81 8.55 -1.80 0.21
CA LEU A 81 9.04 -2.71 -0.82
C LEU A 81 9.64 -1.93 -2.00
N TYR A 82 8.96 -0.89 -2.46
CA TYR A 82 9.42 -0.02 -3.53
C TYR A 82 10.72 0.69 -3.15
N ALA A 83 10.80 1.27 -1.94
CA ALA A 83 12.01 1.94 -1.43
C ALA A 83 13.23 1.00 -1.36
N ALA A 84 13.02 -0.25 -0.93
CA ALA A 84 14.08 -1.25 -0.80
C ALA A 84 14.59 -1.76 -2.16
N SER A 85 13.81 -1.64 -3.23
CA SER A 85 14.10 -2.20 -4.55
C SER A 85 14.95 -1.31 -5.47
N ARG A 86 15.59 -0.26 -4.94
CA ARG A 86 16.29 0.74 -5.76
C ARG A 86 17.68 0.24 -6.22
N PRO A 87 17.82 -0.30 -7.44
CA PRO A 87 18.78 0.27 -8.41
C PRO A 87 18.34 0.25 -9.90
N ARG A 88 19.11 0.98 -10.73
CA ARG A 88 18.89 1.36 -12.16
C ARG A 88 18.55 0.19 -13.09
N HIS A 89 17.54 0.35 -13.96
CA HIS A 89 17.17 -0.65 -14.97
C HIS A 89 17.10 -0.11 -16.41
N THR A 90 17.51 -1.01 -17.30
CA THR A 90 17.70 -0.90 -18.76
C THR A 90 16.41 -1.25 -19.52
N PRO A 91 16.12 -0.64 -20.69
CA PRO A 91 14.86 -0.85 -21.41
C PRO A 91 14.74 -2.24 -22.07
N PRO A 92 13.54 -2.86 -22.10
CA PRO A 92 13.22 -3.99 -22.97
C PRO A 92 12.77 -3.54 -24.38
N ALA A 93 12.71 -4.48 -25.33
CA ALA A 93 12.40 -4.26 -26.75
C ALA A 93 10.87 -4.18 -27.04
N PRO A 94 10.44 -3.41 -28.06
CA PRO A 94 9.03 -3.13 -28.34
C PRO A 94 8.26 -4.26 -29.06
N ALA A 95 6.93 -4.27 -28.93
CA ALA A 95 5.99 -5.10 -29.72
C ALA A 95 4.69 -4.33 -30.03
N ASP A 96 3.91 -4.82 -31.01
CA ASP A 96 2.93 -4.02 -31.78
C ASP A 96 1.52 -3.78 -31.15
N SER A 97 1.03 -2.58 -31.49
CA SER A 97 -0.28 -1.89 -31.47
C SER A 97 -1.45 -2.27 -30.51
N PRO A 98 -2.23 -1.27 -30.02
CA PRO A 98 -3.18 -1.43 -28.92
C PRO A 98 -4.65 -1.62 -29.37
N GLY A 99 -5.42 -2.38 -28.57
CA GLY A 99 -6.87 -2.54 -28.73
C GLY A 99 -7.71 -1.32 -28.29
N PRO A 100 -9.03 -1.32 -28.60
CA PRO A 100 -9.92 -0.17 -28.38
C PRO A 100 -10.15 0.19 -26.90
N GLY A 101 -10.42 1.46 -26.62
CA GLY A 101 -10.68 1.98 -25.25
C GLY A 101 -9.44 2.47 -24.48
N ARG A 102 -8.32 2.70 -25.16
CA ARG A 102 -7.03 3.06 -24.56
C ARG A 102 -6.64 4.49 -24.91
N ARG A 103 -6.18 5.26 -23.93
CA ARG A 103 -5.65 6.62 -24.09
C ARG A 103 -4.14 6.58 -24.29
N ARG A 104 -3.64 7.36 -25.23
CA ARG A 104 -2.20 7.57 -25.43
C ARG A 104 -1.61 8.39 -24.28
N ILE A 105 -0.58 7.86 -23.65
CA ILE A 105 0.16 8.45 -22.54
C ILE A 105 1.63 8.52 -22.91
N GLU A 106 2.26 9.66 -22.67
CA GLU A 106 3.67 9.89 -22.99
C GLU A 106 4.48 10.09 -21.72
N LEU A 107 5.53 9.29 -21.55
CA LEU A 107 6.41 9.31 -20.39
C LEU A 107 7.84 9.69 -20.79
N CYS A 108 8.52 10.49 -19.98
CA CYS A 108 9.97 10.64 -20.12
C CYS A 108 10.70 9.38 -19.60
N LEU A 109 12.01 9.28 -19.87
CA LEU A 109 12.81 8.14 -19.44
C LEU A 109 12.79 7.92 -17.91
N SER A 110 12.79 8.99 -17.11
CA SER A 110 12.74 8.84 -15.64
C SER A 110 11.39 8.31 -15.15
N GLN A 111 10.29 8.77 -15.76
CA GLN A 111 8.95 8.22 -15.53
C GLN A 111 8.86 6.75 -15.96
N MET A 112 9.42 6.40 -17.12
CA MET A 112 9.43 5.03 -17.61
C MET A 112 10.27 4.11 -16.71
N ALA A 113 11.42 4.58 -16.22
CA ALA A 113 12.28 3.83 -15.30
C ALA A 113 11.57 3.53 -13.96
N ALA A 114 10.85 4.49 -13.40
CA ALA A 114 10.05 4.28 -12.20
C ALA A 114 8.93 3.25 -12.43
N LEU A 115 8.35 3.22 -13.63
CA LEU A 115 7.31 2.27 -14.03
C LEU A 115 7.86 0.85 -14.25
N TRP A 116 9.00 0.70 -14.93
CA TRP A 116 9.69 -0.60 -15.06
C TRP A 116 10.03 -1.21 -13.70
N GLN A 117 10.50 -0.38 -12.76
CA GLN A 117 10.81 -0.84 -11.40
C GLN A 117 9.56 -1.42 -10.71
N ALA A 118 8.43 -0.71 -10.76
CA ALA A 118 7.20 -1.18 -10.14
C ALA A 118 6.66 -2.46 -10.80
N VAL A 119 6.69 -2.53 -12.13
CA VAL A 119 6.30 -3.74 -12.87
C VAL A 119 7.21 -4.92 -12.51
N GLY A 120 8.50 -4.68 -12.30
CA GLY A 120 9.45 -5.69 -11.82
C GLY A 120 9.13 -6.23 -10.41
N LEU A 121 8.38 -5.49 -9.59
CA LEU A 121 7.89 -5.98 -8.30
C LEU A 121 6.67 -6.89 -8.45
N GLY A 122 5.83 -6.66 -9.47
CA GLY A 122 4.71 -7.52 -9.85
C GLY A 122 3.84 -7.94 -8.67
N ALA A 123 3.61 -9.26 -8.53
CA ALA A 123 2.77 -9.86 -7.48
C ALA A 123 3.29 -9.65 -6.03
N ARG A 124 4.48 -9.05 -5.86
CA ARG A 124 5.01 -8.71 -4.53
C ARG A 124 4.36 -7.43 -3.97
N LEU A 125 3.76 -6.60 -4.83
CA LEU A 125 2.91 -5.50 -4.41
C LEU A 125 1.61 -6.06 -3.85
N ARG A 126 1.19 -5.58 -2.68
CA ARG A 126 -0.10 -5.93 -2.06
C ARG A 126 -1.26 -5.31 -2.82
N ARG A 127 -1.05 -4.16 -3.44
CA ARG A 127 -1.99 -3.60 -4.41
C ARG A 127 -1.65 -4.11 -5.81
N PRO A 128 -2.51 -4.92 -6.44
CA PRO A 128 -2.25 -5.39 -7.80
C PRO A 128 -2.27 -4.20 -8.77
N LEU A 129 -1.32 -4.20 -9.70
CA LEU A 129 -1.38 -3.31 -10.85
C LEU A 129 -2.52 -3.79 -11.77
N ALA A 130 -3.18 -2.85 -12.45
CA ALA A 130 -4.25 -3.18 -13.38
C ALA A 130 -3.79 -4.19 -14.45
N ASP A 131 -4.71 -5.09 -14.81
CA ASP A 131 -4.45 -6.14 -15.78
C ASP A 131 -3.93 -5.59 -17.12
N GLY A 132 -2.96 -6.29 -17.69
CA GLY A 132 -2.30 -5.90 -18.93
C GLY A 132 -1.37 -4.69 -18.84
N LEU A 133 -1.22 -4.01 -17.68
CA LEU A 133 -0.26 -2.90 -17.54
C LEU A 133 1.17 -3.38 -17.74
N THR A 134 1.54 -4.52 -17.15
CA THR A 134 2.86 -5.14 -17.31
C THR A 134 3.20 -5.36 -18.78
N ASP A 135 2.24 -5.88 -19.55
CA ASP A 135 2.44 -6.12 -20.97
C ASP A 135 2.52 -4.80 -21.75
N GLN A 136 1.68 -3.81 -21.44
CA GLN A 136 1.77 -2.48 -22.05
C GLN A 136 3.11 -1.79 -21.79
N VAL A 137 3.70 -1.99 -20.61
CA VAL A 137 5.02 -1.44 -20.25
C VAL A 137 6.15 -2.16 -20.99
N ARG A 138 5.99 -3.46 -21.25
CA ARG A 138 6.91 -4.24 -22.09
C ARG A 138 6.82 -3.84 -23.56
N THR A 139 5.62 -3.56 -24.06
CA THR A 139 5.38 -3.14 -25.46
C THR A 139 5.57 -1.65 -25.68
N ALA A 140 5.94 -0.88 -24.66
CA ALA A 140 6.11 0.56 -24.80
C ALA A 140 7.24 0.86 -25.78
N CYS A 141 7.01 1.81 -26.67
CA CYS A 141 8.00 2.23 -27.67
C CYS A 141 8.51 3.62 -27.33
N CYS A 142 9.81 3.85 -27.55
CA CYS A 142 10.34 5.21 -27.56
C CYS A 142 10.01 5.85 -28.92
N ASP A 143 9.20 6.91 -28.91
CA ASP A 143 9.08 7.79 -30.07
C ASP A 143 10.34 8.67 -30.13
N HIS A 144 11.24 8.30 -31.04
CA HIS A 144 12.52 8.96 -31.24
C HIS A 144 12.40 10.44 -31.66
N ARG A 145 11.25 10.87 -32.20
CA ARG A 145 11.02 12.26 -32.61
C ARG A 145 10.82 13.17 -31.41
N VAL A 146 10.09 12.69 -30.40
CA VAL A 146 9.79 13.46 -29.17
C VAL A 146 10.65 13.03 -27.98
N LYS A 147 11.47 11.99 -28.14
CA LYS A 147 12.28 11.36 -27.07
C LYS A 147 11.42 10.99 -25.86
N ARG A 148 10.21 10.48 -26.11
CA ARG A 148 9.25 10.04 -25.09
C ARG A 148 8.82 8.60 -25.34
N TRP A 149 8.53 7.89 -24.26
CA TRP A 149 7.92 6.58 -24.28
C TRP A 149 6.42 6.71 -24.44
N VAL A 150 5.85 6.01 -25.41
CA VAL A 150 4.41 6.05 -25.69
C VAL A 150 3.78 4.75 -25.22
N LEU A 151 2.74 4.87 -24.40
CA LEU A 151 1.90 3.76 -23.94
C LEU A 151 0.44 4.06 -24.27
N HIS A 152 -0.35 3.02 -24.48
CA HIS A 152 -1.78 3.13 -24.68
C HIS A 152 -2.49 2.44 -23.54
N LEU A 153 -3.02 3.24 -22.61
CA LEU A 153 -3.47 2.77 -21.30
C LEU A 153 -4.97 2.96 -21.13
N THR A 154 -5.63 2.01 -20.49
CA THR A 154 -7.00 2.18 -19.98
C THR A 154 -6.99 3.08 -18.73
N ASP A 155 -8.15 3.55 -18.30
CA ASP A 155 -8.26 4.39 -17.09
C ASP A 155 -7.74 3.68 -15.83
N ASP A 156 -7.97 2.37 -15.69
CA ASP A 156 -7.44 1.58 -14.58
C ASP A 156 -5.92 1.45 -14.61
N GLN A 157 -5.35 1.34 -15.81
CA GLN A 157 -3.91 1.34 -16.01
C GLN A 157 -3.31 2.72 -15.72
N ILE A 158 -3.98 3.81 -16.10
CA ILE A 158 -3.57 5.18 -15.76
C ILE A 158 -3.61 5.40 -14.25
N ARG A 159 -4.65 4.91 -13.55
CA ARG A 159 -4.73 4.93 -12.08
C ARG A 159 -3.58 4.15 -11.43
N SER A 160 -3.21 3.00 -12.00
CA SER A 160 -2.07 2.20 -11.54
C SER A 160 -0.73 2.92 -11.76
N VAL A 161 -0.55 3.63 -12.89
CA VAL A 161 0.64 4.45 -13.12
C VAL A 161 0.70 5.64 -12.14
N ALA A 162 -0.43 6.29 -11.84
CA ALA A 162 -0.50 7.33 -10.82
C ALA A 162 -0.11 6.81 -9.44
N TYR A 163 -0.50 5.58 -9.11
CA TYR A 163 -0.10 4.89 -7.89
C TYR A 163 1.42 4.64 -7.84
N VAL A 164 2.01 4.15 -8.94
CA VAL A 164 3.45 3.94 -9.05
C VAL A 164 4.23 5.24 -8.90
N PHE A 165 3.78 6.33 -9.52
CA PHE A 165 4.44 7.62 -9.34
C PHE A 165 4.26 8.21 -7.94
N TRP A 166 3.16 7.89 -7.26
CA TRP A 166 3.02 8.22 -5.85
C TRP A 166 4.03 7.46 -4.97
N LEU A 167 4.27 6.16 -5.23
CA LEU A 167 5.33 5.39 -4.58
C LEU A 167 6.72 6.02 -4.85
N HIS A 168 6.99 6.37 -6.11
CA HIS A 168 8.25 7.01 -6.51
C HIS A 168 8.48 8.38 -5.87
N LYS A 169 7.42 9.21 -5.85
CA LYS A 169 7.41 10.51 -5.18
C LYS A 169 7.78 10.39 -3.71
N THR A 170 7.18 9.43 -3.03
CA THR A 170 7.35 9.25 -1.58
C THR A 170 8.72 8.66 -1.21
N THR A 171 9.48 8.17 -2.21
CA THR A 171 10.81 7.57 -2.03
C THR A 171 11.97 8.42 -2.57
N GLY A 172 11.70 9.59 -3.17
CA GLY A 172 12.76 10.58 -3.38
C GLY A 172 12.54 11.65 -4.45
N SER A 173 11.71 11.43 -5.47
CA SER A 173 11.49 12.45 -6.51
C SER A 173 10.01 12.66 -6.83
N ALA A 174 9.51 13.84 -6.46
CA ALA A 174 8.14 14.26 -6.76
C ALA A 174 7.93 14.71 -8.22
N LEU A 175 9.01 14.90 -8.99
CA LEU A 175 8.96 15.50 -10.31
C LEU A 175 8.14 14.66 -11.29
N GLU A 176 8.39 13.34 -11.30
CA GLU A 176 7.73 12.35 -12.16
C GLU A 176 6.22 12.32 -11.91
N ALA A 177 5.82 12.32 -10.63
CA ALA A 177 4.42 12.33 -10.21
C ALA A 177 3.71 13.64 -10.54
N ASN A 178 4.36 14.77 -10.28
CA ASN A 178 3.77 16.08 -10.56
C ASN A 178 3.61 16.31 -12.07
N ARG A 179 4.58 15.85 -12.88
CA ARG A 179 4.48 15.90 -14.35
C ARG A 179 3.34 15.01 -14.85
N PHE A 180 3.24 13.78 -14.37
CA PHE A 180 2.17 12.88 -14.76
C PHE A 180 0.77 13.40 -14.38
N ALA A 181 0.64 13.98 -13.18
CA ALA A 181 -0.61 14.57 -12.72
C ALA A 181 -1.01 15.79 -13.57
N ARG A 182 -0.05 16.60 -14.04
CA ARG A 182 -0.33 17.71 -14.96
C ARG A 182 -0.85 17.21 -16.31
N ASP A 183 -0.25 16.14 -16.84
CA ASP A 183 -0.56 15.64 -18.18
C ASP A 183 -1.88 14.83 -18.21
N THR A 184 -2.23 14.17 -17.10
CA THR A 184 -3.39 13.26 -17.02
C THR A 184 -4.54 13.76 -16.15
N GLY A 185 -4.28 14.69 -15.24
CA GLY A 185 -5.21 15.13 -14.19
C GLY A 185 -5.35 14.15 -13.01
N ILE A 186 -4.70 12.98 -13.07
CA ILE A 186 -4.91 11.89 -12.10
C ILE A 186 -3.76 11.88 -11.10
N THR A 187 -4.10 11.93 -9.81
CA THR A 187 -3.16 11.77 -8.70
C THR A 187 -3.65 10.65 -7.79
N HIS A 188 -2.73 9.76 -7.40
CA HIS A 188 -3.05 8.77 -6.38
C HIS A 188 -2.98 9.38 -4.98
N ARG A 189 -4.03 9.13 -4.20
CA ARG A 189 -4.08 9.44 -2.77
C ARG A 189 -4.47 8.17 -2.02
N PRO A 190 -3.62 7.66 -1.11
CA PRO A 190 -4.00 6.55 -0.26
C PRO A 190 -5.26 6.91 0.51
N ALA A 191 -6.20 5.98 0.57
CA ALA A 191 -7.35 6.13 1.44
C ALA A 191 -6.92 5.74 2.86
N PRO A 192 -7.34 6.49 3.90
CA PRO A 192 -7.24 5.99 5.25
C PRO A 192 -7.95 4.64 5.32
N ALA A 193 -7.31 3.65 5.95
CA ALA A 193 -7.98 2.37 6.19
C ALA A 193 -9.28 2.66 6.95
N ARG A 194 -10.42 2.20 6.42
CA ARG A 194 -11.68 2.28 7.15
C ARG A 194 -11.45 1.60 8.49
N ARG A 195 -11.66 2.33 9.59
CA ARG A 195 -12.03 1.71 10.87
C ARG A 195 -13.27 0.90 10.54
N THR A 196 -13.12 -0.42 10.48
CA THR A 196 -14.19 -1.33 10.09
C THR A 196 -15.40 -1.02 10.95
N ALA A 197 -16.42 -0.42 10.34
CA ALA A 197 -17.76 -0.49 10.86
C ALA A 197 -18.15 -1.96 10.76
N ILE A 198 -18.35 -2.56 11.92
CA ILE A 198 -19.14 -3.75 12.26
C ILE A 198 -19.52 -4.60 11.02
N PRO A 199 -18.98 -5.81 10.84
CA PRO A 199 -19.71 -6.81 10.09
C PRO A 199 -20.99 -7.14 10.89
N GLU A 200 -22.11 -6.55 10.49
CA GLU A 200 -23.44 -7.01 10.85
C GLU A 200 -23.62 -8.37 10.20
N SER A 201 -23.19 -9.44 10.89
CA SER A 201 -23.68 -10.82 10.79
C SER A 201 -22.72 -11.76 11.51
N ALA A 202 -22.97 -12.02 12.79
CA ALA A 202 -22.67 -13.32 13.38
C ALA A 202 -23.89 -13.71 14.23
N PRO A 203 -24.55 -14.84 13.92
CA PRO A 203 -25.78 -15.24 14.59
C PRO A 203 -25.49 -15.50 16.07
N LEU A 204 -26.38 -14.98 16.92
CA LEU A 204 -26.44 -15.25 18.35
C LEU A 204 -26.45 -16.77 18.55
N LEU A 205 -25.33 -17.33 19.02
CA LEU A 205 -25.30 -18.70 19.52
C LEU A 205 -26.28 -18.78 20.70
N HIS A 206 -27.38 -19.47 20.44
CA HIS A 206 -28.38 -19.88 21.41
C HIS A 206 -27.65 -20.57 22.57
N ARG A 207 -27.66 -19.93 23.74
CA ARG A 207 -27.31 -20.58 25.00
C ARG A 207 -28.44 -21.58 25.32
N PRO A 208 -28.18 -22.89 25.46
CA PRO A 208 -29.19 -23.81 25.94
C PRO A 208 -29.47 -23.53 27.43
N PRO A 209 -30.71 -23.69 27.91
CA PRO A 209 -31.04 -23.54 29.32
C PRO A 209 -30.35 -24.61 30.15
N SER A 210 -29.66 -24.16 31.20
CA SER A 210 -29.02 -24.99 32.22
C SER A 210 -30.08 -25.83 32.93
N ALA A 211 -29.86 -27.14 32.98
CA ALA A 211 -30.66 -28.06 33.79
C ALA A 211 -30.65 -27.63 35.26
N ALA A 212 -31.83 -27.64 35.88
CA ALA A 212 -32.00 -27.49 37.32
C ALA A 212 -31.65 -28.81 38.04
N PRO A 213 -31.09 -28.77 39.26
CA PRO A 213 -30.83 -29.98 40.01
C PRO A 213 -32.10 -30.50 40.67
N ASP A 214 -32.31 -31.82 40.52
CA ASP A 214 -33.28 -32.61 41.27
C ASP A 214 -32.99 -32.51 42.78
N HIS A 215 -34.00 -32.12 43.56
CA HIS A 215 -34.02 -32.36 45.00
C HIS A 215 -35.06 -33.44 45.31
N HIS A 216 -34.55 -34.61 45.69
CA HIS A 216 -35.28 -35.63 46.44
C HIS A 216 -35.91 -35.01 47.70
N THR A 217 -37.20 -35.27 47.91
CA THR A 217 -37.71 -35.96 49.13
C THR A 217 -39.04 -36.61 48.79
#